data_AF-A0A7C2TAF3-F1
#
_entry.id   AF-A0A7C2TAF3-F1
#
_cell.length_a   1.000
_cell.length_b   1.000
_cell.length_c   1.000
_cell.angle_alpha   90.00
_cell.angle_beta   90.00
_cell.angle_gamma   90.00
#
_symmetry.space_group_name_H-M   'P 1'
#
loop_
_entity.id
_entity.type
_entity.pdbx_description
1 polymer ?
#
loop_
_entity_poly.entity_id
_entity_poly.type
_entity_poly.pdbx_seq_one_letter_code
_entity_poly.pdbx_strand_id
1 'polypeptide(L)'
;MMDESEQINRKGFLSVATWSIGGLISLMMGVPAIAFLLGPALSSEKKRSWLRLGSINKVELGTPMLFKASLTRKAGWIVEEDKIGVYVLTDNGRDFIAMSNICTHLGCRVRWIADQQIFLSPCHYGVFDKEGNVISGPPPRPLDRYEVKIENNQILIGQLYRVES
;
A
#
# COMPACT_ATOMS: atom_id res chain seq x y z
N MET A 1 48.21 -39.88 28.62
CA MET A 1 47.32 -41.05 28.64
C MET A 1 46.10 -40.70 29.45
N MET A 2 44.96 -41.29 29.06
CA MET A 2 43.62 -40.99 29.54
C MET A 2 43.44 -41.19 31.04
N ASP A 3 42.36 -40.57 31.54
CA ASP A 3 41.52 -41.00 32.66
C ASP A 3 41.75 -40.32 34.02
N GLU A 4 40.83 -39.40 34.35
CA GLU A 4 40.22 -39.39 35.68
C GLU A 4 38.74 -39.02 35.47
N SER A 5 37.90 -40.05 35.29
CA SER A 5 36.45 -39.90 35.21
C SER A 5 35.90 -39.08 36.39
N GLU A 6 35.51 -37.84 36.10
CA GLU A 6 34.70 -37.02 37.00
C GLU A 6 33.38 -37.79 37.20
N GLN A 7 33.28 -38.55 38.30
CA GLN A 7 32.09 -39.34 38.60
C GLN A 7 30.92 -38.39 38.83
N ILE A 8 30.18 -38.12 37.76
CA ILE A 8 29.00 -37.27 37.81
C ILE A 8 28.01 -37.92 38.78
N ASN A 9 27.80 -37.28 39.93
CA ASN A 9 26.80 -37.71 40.90
C ASN A 9 25.46 -37.85 40.17
N ARG A 10 24.71 -38.93 40.41
CA ARG A 10 23.41 -39.22 39.74
C ARG A 10 22.52 -37.98 39.72
N LYS A 11 22.45 -37.23 40.81
CA LYS A 11 21.69 -35.97 40.90
C LYS A 11 22.23 -34.87 39.96
N GLY A 12 23.55 -34.76 39.82
CA GLY A 12 24.20 -33.83 38.90
C GLY A 12 23.97 -34.21 37.44
N PHE A 13 24.07 -35.50 37.10
CA PHE A 13 23.81 -36.00 35.75
C PHE A 13 22.35 -35.74 35.33
N LEU A 14 21.40 -36.09 36.19
CA LEU A 14 19.97 -35.84 35.96
C LEU A 14 19.69 -34.33 35.83
N SER A 15 20.34 -33.49 36.64
CA SER A 15 20.19 -32.02 36.54
C SER A 15 20.67 -31.50 35.20
N VAL A 16 21.90 -31.85 34.78
CA VAL A 16 22.47 -31.43 33.49
C VAL A 16 21.60 -31.90 32.33
N ALA A 17 21.18 -33.17 32.31
CA ALA A 17 20.30 -33.69 31.27
C ALA A 17 18.97 -32.92 31.20
N THR A 18 18.37 -32.59 32.35
CA THR A 18 17.11 -31.84 32.42
C THR A 18 17.27 -30.42 31.86
N TRP A 19 18.33 -29.69 32.27
CA TRP A 19 18.62 -28.36 31.75
C TRP A 19 18.95 -28.36 30.26
N SER A 20 19.70 -29.35 29.77
CA SER A 20 20.01 -29.49 28.35
C SER A 20 18.77 -29.74 27.51
N ILE A 21 17.90 -30.66 27.93
CA ILE A 21 16.64 -30.95 27.23
C ILE A 21 15.70 -29.74 27.27
N GLY A 22 15.54 -29.12 28.45
CA GLY A 22 14.74 -27.91 28.61
C GLY A 22 15.24 -26.74 27.78
N GLY A 23 16.57 -26.55 27.71
CA GLY A 23 17.21 -25.54 26.87
C GLY A 23 16.96 -25.76 25.39
N LEU A 24 17.08 -27.00 24.91
CA LEU A 24 16.77 -27.35 23.51
C LEU A 24 15.31 -27.07 23.17
N ILE A 25 14.36 -27.51 24.02
CA ILE A 25 12.93 -27.23 23.80
C ILE A 25 12.66 -25.73 23.79
N SER A 26 13.26 -24.99 24.72
CA SER A 26 13.10 -23.53 24.83
C SER A 26 13.64 -22.81 23.59
N LEU A 27 14.78 -23.24 23.04
CA LEU A 27 15.31 -22.71 21.78
C LEU A 27 14.40 -23.03 20.59
N MET A 28 13.96 -24.29 20.48
CA MET A 28 13.11 -24.75 19.37
C MET A 28 11.77 -24.01 19.31
N MET A 29 11.18 -23.65 20.44
CA MET A 29 9.92 -22.90 20.47
C MET A 29 10.12 -21.38 20.54
N GLY A 30 11.11 -20.93 21.32
CA GLY A 30 11.36 -19.52 21.59
C GLY A 30 11.86 -18.77 20.36
N VAL A 31 12.78 -19.36 19.58
CA VAL A 31 13.35 -18.68 18.41
C VAL A 31 12.29 -18.43 17.33
N PRO A 32 11.48 -19.41 16.90
CA PRO A 32 10.39 -19.14 15.94
C PRO A 32 9.35 -18.15 16.47
N ALA A 33 9.02 -18.20 17.75
CA ALA A 33 8.07 -17.26 18.36
C ALA A 33 8.59 -15.82 18.30
N ILE A 34 9.85 -15.60 18.71
CA ILE A 34 10.50 -14.28 18.65
C ILE A 34 10.63 -13.81 17.19
N ALA A 35 11.04 -14.69 16.29
CA ALA A 35 11.16 -14.38 14.87
C ALA A 35 9.81 -14.01 14.24
N PHE A 36 8.73 -14.68 14.64
CA PHE A 36 7.38 -14.35 14.18
C PHE A 36 6.91 -12.98 14.72
N LEU A 37 7.22 -12.64 15.97
CA LEU A 37 6.81 -11.36 16.54
C LEU A 37 7.60 -10.17 15.97
N LEU A 38 8.92 -10.34 15.77
CA LEU A 38 9.80 -9.25 15.32
C LEU A 38 10.01 -9.22 13.81
N GLY A 39 9.72 -10.31 13.10
CA GLY A 39 9.95 -10.48 11.67
C GLY A 39 9.41 -9.35 10.79
N PRO A 40 8.17 -8.86 11.01
CA PRO A 40 7.65 -7.80 10.16
C PRO A 40 8.26 -6.43 10.46
N ALA A 41 8.63 -6.16 11.71
CA ALA A 41 9.29 -4.91 12.07
C ALA A 41 10.72 -4.82 11.48
N LEU A 42 11.37 -5.97 11.28
CA LEU A 42 12.68 -6.09 10.64
C LEU A 42 12.58 -6.22 9.11
N SER A 43 11.39 -6.46 8.56
CA SER A 43 11.18 -6.58 7.12
C SER A 43 11.13 -5.19 6.48
N SER A 44 12.10 -4.91 5.61
CA SER A 44 12.13 -3.66 4.85
C SER A 44 11.06 -3.69 3.75
N GLU A 45 9.93 -3.05 3.99
CA GLU A 45 8.94 -2.74 2.96
C GLU A 45 9.59 -1.80 1.93
N LYS A 46 9.81 -2.30 0.70
CA LYS A 46 10.34 -1.50 -0.43
C LYS A 46 9.39 -0.35 -0.75
N LYS A 47 9.60 0.78 -0.08
CA LYS A 47 8.94 2.06 -0.37
C LYS A 47 9.37 2.50 -1.77
N ARG A 48 8.40 2.70 -2.69
CA ARG A 48 8.52 3.27 -4.05
C ARG A 48 8.62 2.28 -5.24
N SER A 49 7.73 1.31 -5.34
CA SER A 49 7.44 0.71 -6.66
C SER A 49 6.40 1.55 -7.39
N TRP A 50 6.77 2.03 -8.58
CA TRP A 50 5.81 2.60 -9.53
C TRP A 50 4.77 1.55 -9.91
N LEU A 51 3.49 1.87 -9.80
CA LEU A 51 2.39 0.98 -10.14
C LEU A 51 1.94 1.23 -11.58
N ARG A 52 1.89 0.18 -12.40
CA ARG A 52 1.41 0.26 -13.78
C ARG A 52 -0.12 0.28 -13.83
N LEU A 53 -0.70 1.37 -14.32
CA LEU A 53 -2.14 1.53 -14.49
C LEU A 53 -2.65 1.00 -15.82
N GLY A 54 -1.95 1.29 -16.92
CA GLY A 54 -2.41 0.96 -18.26
C GLY A 54 -1.69 1.74 -19.35
N SER A 55 -2.22 1.66 -20.57
CA SER A 55 -1.64 2.35 -21.73
C SER A 55 -2.22 3.76 -21.90
N ILE A 56 -1.38 4.71 -22.34
CA ILE A 56 -1.80 6.08 -22.65
C ILE A 56 -2.87 6.13 -23.76
N ASN A 57 -2.89 5.16 -24.67
CA ASN A 57 -3.85 5.12 -25.79
C ASN A 57 -5.31 4.90 -25.36
N LYS A 58 -5.54 4.52 -24.11
CA LYS A 58 -6.89 4.36 -23.55
C LYS A 58 -7.44 5.66 -22.97
N VAL A 59 -6.63 6.72 -22.92
CA VAL A 59 -7.03 8.02 -22.38
C VAL A 59 -7.50 8.90 -23.54
N GLU A 60 -8.76 9.30 -23.51
CA GLU A 60 -9.32 10.25 -24.47
C GLU A 60 -8.93 11.68 -24.09
N LEU A 61 -8.74 12.54 -25.10
CA LEU A 61 -8.36 13.94 -24.88
C LEU A 61 -9.50 14.70 -24.20
N GLY A 62 -9.19 15.38 -23.10
CA GLY A 62 -10.13 16.22 -22.36
C GLY A 62 -11.16 15.47 -21.51
N THR A 63 -11.16 14.12 -21.53
CA THR A 63 -12.11 13.30 -20.77
C THR A 63 -11.38 12.46 -19.71
N PRO A 64 -11.68 12.64 -18.42
CA PRO A 64 -11.09 11.81 -17.37
C PRO A 64 -11.52 10.34 -17.48
N MET A 65 -10.53 9.44 -17.64
CA MET A 65 -10.75 8.00 -17.79
C MET A 65 -10.42 7.24 -16.51
N LEU A 66 -11.33 6.39 -16.05
CA LEU A 66 -11.14 5.60 -14.82
C LEU A 66 -10.30 4.34 -15.09
N PHE A 67 -9.18 4.23 -14.38
CA PHE A 67 -8.37 3.02 -14.27
C PHE A 67 -8.58 2.40 -12.88
N LYS A 68 -8.73 1.08 -12.86
CA LYS A 68 -8.77 0.30 -11.61
C LYS A 68 -7.45 -0.43 -11.48
N ALA A 69 -6.83 -0.34 -10.31
CA ALA A 69 -5.60 -1.04 -10.02
C ALA A 69 -5.68 -1.66 -8.62
N SER A 70 -4.87 -2.70 -8.41
CA SER A 70 -4.75 -3.39 -7.14
C SER A 70 -3.41 -3.07 -6.53
N LEU A 71 -3.41 -2.56 -5.30
CA LEU A 71 -2.21 -2.30 -4.53
C LEU A 71 -2.10 -3.38 -3.46
N THR A 72 -1.05 -4.18 -3.51
CA THR A 72 -0.77 -5.13 -2.44
C THR A 72 -0.18 -4.38 -1.26
N ARG A 73 -0.91 -4.32 -0.14
CA ARG A 73 -0.42 -3.82 1.13
C ARG A 73 -0.08 -4.99 2.04
N LYS A 74 1.15 -5.00 2.54
CA LYS A 74 1.56 -5.95 3.56
C LYS A 74 1.62 -5.21 4.91
N ALA A 75 0.79 -5.63 5.85
CA ALA A 75 0.74 -5.11 7.21
C ALA A 75 1.12 -6.23 8.17
N GLY A 76 2.39 -6.27 8.56
CA GLY A 76 2.89 -7.37 9.35
C GLY A 76 2.99 -8.66 8.52
N TRP A 77 2.22 -9.66 8.94
CA TRP A 77 2.04 -10.93 8.23
C TRP A 77 0.81 -10.95 7.31
N ILE A 78 -0.02 -9.91 7.37
CA ILE A 78 -1.25 -9.81 6.59
C ILE A 78 -0.91 -9.20 5.25
N VAL A 79 -1.32 -9.87 4.16
CA VAL A 79 -1.23 -9.35 2.80
C VAL A 79 -2.64 -9.06 2.32
N GLU A 80 -2.94 -7.80 2.06
CA GLU A 80 -4.23 -7.33 1.58
C GLU A 80 -4.07 -6.72 0.19
N GLU A 81 -5.06 -6.93 -0.68
CA GLU A 81 -5.10 -6.38 -2.02
C GLU A 81 -6.13 -5.24 -2.07
N ASP A 82 -5.64 -4.00 -1.96
CA ASP A 82 -6.46 -2.80 -2.00
C ASP A 82 -6.80 -2.44 -3.44
N LYS A 83 -8.08 -2.48 -3.80
CA LYS A 83 -8.56 -2.00 -5.12
C LYS A 83 -8.74 -0.48 -5.10
N ILE A 84 -7.87 0.21 -5.83
CA ILE A 84 -7.90 1.66 -6.02
C ILE A 84 -8.49 2.04 -7.37
N GLY A 85 -9.17 3.19 -7.42
CA GLY A 85 -9.63 3.82 -8.65
C GLY A 85 -8.90 5.13 -8.89
N VAL A 86 -8.38 5.31 -10.10
CA VAL A 86 -7.60 6.48 -10.48
C VAL A 86 -8.17 7.04 -11.77
N TYR A 87 -8.57 8.30 -11.76
CA TYR A 87 -8.96 9.01 -12.98
C TYR A 87 -7.72 9.60 -13.64
N VAL A 88 -7.52 9.34 -14.93
CA VAL A 88 -6.43 9.93 -15.70
C VAL A 88 -7.02 10.90 -16.72
N LEU A 89 -6.52 12.13 -16.71
CA LEU A 89 -6.87 13.18 -17.65
C LEU A 89 -5.62 13.60 -18.44
N THR A 90 -5.79 13.88 -19.72
CA THR A 90 -4.82 14.61 -20.54
C THR A 90 -5.56 15.50 -21.53
N ASP A 91 -5.11 16.74 -21.72
CA ASP A 91 -5.69 17.63 -22.73
C ASP A 91 -4.93 17.57 -24.06
N ASN A 92 -3.67 17.14 -24.05
CA ASN A 92 -2.77 17.20 -25.21
C ASN A 92 -2.07 15.87 -25.55
N GLY A 93 -2.36 14.79 -24.81
CA GLY A 93 -1.74 13.48 -24.98
C GLY A 93 -0.28 13.39 -24.51
N ARG A 94 0.25 14.43 -23.88
CA ARG A 94 1.64 14.52 -23.38
C ARG A 94 1.69 14.69 -21.88
N ASP A 95 0.87 15.59 -21.35
CA ASP A 95 0.77 15.89 -19.93
C ASP A 95 -0.41 15.12 -19.34
N PHE A 96 -0.13 14.27 -18.36
CA PHE A 96 -1.12 13.41 -17.73
C PHE A 96 -1.28 13.77 -16.26
N ILE A 97 -2.53 13.91 -15.83
CA ILE A 97 -2.91 14.08 -14.44
C ILE A 97 -3.57 12.80 -13.99
N ALA A 98 -3.06 12.19 -12.91
CA ALA A 98 -3.68 11.04 -12.27
C ALA A 98 -4.28 11.46 -10.93
N MET A 99 -5.60 11.38 -10.81
CA MET A 99 -6.37 11.80 -9.64
C MET A 99 -6.93 10.60 -8.90
N SER A 100 -6.86 10.65 -7.58
CA SER A 100 -7.59 9.72 -6.71
C SER A 100 -9.09 9.89 -6.93
N ASN A 101 -9.82 8.78 -7.03
CA ASN A 101 -11.28 8.83 -7.05
C ASN A 101 -11.88 8.97 -5.64
N ILE A 102 -11.10 9.31 -4.62
CA ILE A 102 -11.55 9.43 -3.23
C ILE A 102 -11.89 10.89 -2.92
N CYS A 103 -13.15 11.13 -2.53
CA CYS A 103 -13.63 12.43 -2.12
C CYS A 103 -12.91 12.89 -0.85
N THR A 104 -12.39 14.11 -0.87
CA THR A 104 -11.58 14.71 0.20
C THR A 104 -12.39 15.19 1.41
N HIS A 105 -13.71 15.03 1.38
CA HIS A 105 -14.58 15.23 2.55
C HIS A 105 -14.43 14.07 3.55
N LEU A 106 -15.02 12.91 3.24
CA LEU A 106 -15.05 11.73 4.13
C LEU A 106 -14.71 10.40 3.42
N GLY A 107 -14.10 10.46 2.23
CA GLY A 107 -13.52 9.26 1.60
C GLY A 107 -14.41 8.46 0.65
N CYS A 108 -15.63 8.91 0.34
CA CYS A 108 -16.47 8.25 -0.66
C CYS A 108 -15.85 8.32 -2.07
N ARG A 109 -16.12 7.32 -2.92
CA ARG A 109 -15.64 7.34 -4.30
C ARG A 109 -16.45 8.31 -5.16
N VAL A 110 -15.77 9.26 -5.82
CA VAL A 110 -16.39 10.18 -6.78
C VAL A 110 -16.56 9.53 -8.15
N ARG A 111 -17.58 9.96 -8.89
CA ARG A 111 -17.86 9.49 -10.25
C ARG A 111 -17.82 10.65 -11.24
N TRP A 112 -17.27 10.41 -12.43
CA TRP A 112 -17.33 11.35 -13.54
C TRP A 112 -18.75 11.42 -14.12
N ILE A 113 -19.27 12.62 -14.35
CA ILE A 113 -20.55 12.90 -15.00
C ILE A 113 -20.22 13.59 -16.33
N ALA A 114 -20.15 12.83 -17.42
CA ALA A 114 -19.70 13.33 -18.72
C ALA A 114 -20.51 14.53 -19.23
N ASP A 115 -21.84 14.45 -19.14
CA ASP A 115 -22.76 15.49 -19.64
C ASP A 115 -22.57 16.86 -18.95
N GLN A 116 -22.08 16.84 -17.71
CA GLN A 116 -21.88 18.05 -16.90
C GLN A 116 -20.40 18.41 -16.75
N GLN A 117 -19.50 17.55 -17.23
CA GLN A 117 -18.05 17.66 -17.07
C GLN A 117 -17.57 17.90 -15.62
N ILE A 118 -18.18 17.18 -14.67
CA ILE A 118 -17.83 17.25 -13.24
C ILE A 118 -17.58 15.87 -12.63
N PHE A 119 -16.81 15.83 -11.56
CA PHE A 119 -16.87 14.72 -10.61
C PHE A 119 -17.90 15.01 -9.53
N LEU A 120 -18.74 14.01 -9.24
CA LEU A 120 -19.76 14.07 -8.20
C LEU A 120 -19.51 13.00 -7.13
N SER A 121 -19.48 13.43 -5.88
CA SER A 121 -19.51 12.54 -4.71
C SER A 121 -20.95 12.15 -4.38
N PRO A 122 -21.29 10.85 -4.33
CA PRO A 122 -22.66 10.40 -4.09
C PRO A 122 -23.11 10.57 -2.62
N CYS A 123 -22.18 10.78 -1.69
CA CYS A 123 -22.49 10.78 -0.26
C CYS A 123 -23.00 12.14 0.25
N HIS A 124 -22.37 13.23 -0.17
CA HIS A 124 -22.68 14.58 0.32
C HIS A 124 -22.58 15.63 -0.80
N TYR A 125 -22.75 15.22 -2.05
CA TYR A 125 -22.80 16.11 -3.22
C TYR A 125 -21.60 17.06 -3.36
N GLY A 126 -20.40 16.58 -2.98
CA GLY A 126 -19.16 17.27 -3.33
C GLY A 126 -18.96 17.29 -4.83
N VAL A 127 -18.74 18.47 -5.41
CA VAL A 127 -18.60 18.69 -6.85
C VAL A 127 -17.18 19.17 -7.15
N PHE A 128 -16.55 18.52 -8.13
CA PHE A 128 -15.22 18.91 -8.61
C PHE A 128 -15.24 19.12 -10.13
N ASP A 129 -14.36 19.98 -10.63
CA ASP A 129 -14.15 20.16 -12.08
C ASP A 129 -13.39 18.97 -12.69
N LYS A 130 -13.12 19.02 -14.00
CA LYS A 130 -12.44 17.93 -14.72
C LYS A 130 -11.00 17.71 -14.23
N GLU A 131 -10.35 18.72 -13.68
CA GLU A 131 -9.01 18.68 -13.07
C GLU A 131 -9.03 18.30 -11.58
N GLY A 132 -10.21 18.10 -11.01
CA GLY A 132 -10.43 17.69 -9.63
C GLY A 132 -10.42 18.82 -8.59
N ASN A 133 -10.49 20.09 -9.01
CA ASN A 133 -10.64 21.22 -8.09
C ASN A 133 -12.06 21.32 -7.57
N VAL A 134 -12.24 21.79 -6.33
CA VAL A 134 -13.56 21.91 -5.71
C VAL A 134 -14.34 23.04 -6.38
N ILE A 135 -15.53 22.71 -6.90
CA ILE A 135 -16.51 23.70 -7.38
C ILE A 135 -17.52 24.01 -6.27
N SER A 136 -18.01 22.96 -5.58
CA SER A 136 -19.09 23.10 -4.60
C SER A 136 -19.15 21.93 -3.63
N GLY A 137 -19.94 22.11 -2.58
CA GLY A 137 -20.19 21.12 -1.53
C GLY A 137 -19.16 21.17 -0.40
N PRO A 138 -19.21 20.18 0.51
CA PRO A 138 -18.37 20.15 1.70
C PRO A 138 -16.87 19.83 1.52
N PRO A 139 -16.36 19.26 0.40
CA PRO A 139 -14.93 18.96 0.29
C PRO A 139 -14.06 20.20 0.53
N PRO A 140 -13.08 20.16 1.45
CA PRO A 140 -12.31 21.35 1.81
C PRO A 140 -11.15 21.65 0.84
N ARG A 141 -10.88 20.76 -0.13
CA ARG A 141 -9.71 20.81 -1.01
C ARG A 141 -9.88 19.95 -2.27
N PRO A 142 -9.09 20.20 -3.34
CA PRO A 142 -9.10 19.39 -4.56
C PRO A 142 -8.79 17.91 -4.31
N LEU A 143 -9.17 17.05 -5.26
CA LEU A 143 -8.83 15.64 -5.27
C LEU A 143 -7.31 15.43 -5.15
N ASP A 144 -6.90 14.46 -4.34
CA ASP A 144 -5.50 14.06 -4.25
C ASP A 144 -5.00 13.53 -5.60
N ARG A 145 -3.71 13.75 -5.89
CA ARG A 145 -3.08 13.34 -7.14
C ARG A 145 -1.97 12.33 -6.88
N TYR A 146 -1.71 11.49 -7.87
CA TYR A 146 -0.54 10.62 -7.87
C TYR A 146 0.57 11.26 -8.68
N GLU A 147 1.82 11.02 -8.29
CA GLU A 147 2.95 11.23 -9.20
C GLU A 147 2.73 10.39 -10.47
N VAL A 148 2.95 10.98 -11.64
CA VAL A 148 2.77 10.29 -12.92
C VAL A 148 4.10 10.17 -13.63
N LYS A 149 4.36 8.98 -14.18
CA LYS A 149 5.48 8.72 -15.07
C LYS A 149 4.99 7.96 -16.29
N ILE A 150 5.42 8.39 -17.47
CA ILE A 150 5.12 7.68 -18.71
C ILE A 150 6.38 6.94 -19.16
N GLU A 151 6.28 5.62 -19.30
CA GLU A 151 7.37 4.78 -19.83
C GLU A 151 6.79 3.76 -20.81
N ASN A 152 7.43 3.59 -21.97
CA ASN A 152 7.07 2.56 -22.96
C ASN A 152 5.56 2.51 -23.27
N ASN A 153 4.93 3.69 -23.48
CA ASN A 153 3.50 3.81 -23.76
C ASN A 153 2.58 3.38 -22.59
N GLN A 154 3.10 3.34 -21.37
CA GLN A 154 2.38 2.98 -20.14
C GLN A 154 2.36 4.14 -19.15
N ILE A 155 1.24 4.28 -18.46
CA ILE A 155 1.04 5.16 -17.33
C ILE A 155 1.45 4.41 -16.07
N LEU A 156 2.44 4.96 -15.39
CA LEU A 156 2.89 4.54 -14.08
C LEU A 156 2.49 5.60 -13.06
N ILE A 157 1.99 5.17 -11.90
CA ILE A 157 1.72 6.06 -10.77
C ILE A 157 2.63 5.78 -9.59
N GLY A 158 3.06 6.85 -8.95
CA GLY A 158 3.95 6.84 -7.78
C GLY A 158 3.19 7.18 -6.50
N GLN A 159 3.80 8.04 -5.69
CA GLN A 159 3.23 8.42 -4.40
C GLN A 159 1.98 9.29 -4.58
N LEU A 160 0.96 9.05 -3.75
CA LEU A 160 -0.19 9.96 -3.62
C LEU A 160 0.24 11.19 -2.83
N TYR A 161 -0.05 12.37 -3.36
CA TYR A 161 0.20 13.66 -2.73
C TYR A 161 -1.07 14.51 -2.69
N ARG A 162 -1.11 15.40 -1.70
CA ARG A 162 -2.19 16.36 -1.53
C ARG A 162 -1.97 17.56 -2.45
N VAL A 163 -3.01 17.91 -3.20
CA VAL A 163 -3.03 19.16 -3.96
C VAL A 163 -3.42 20.28 -2.99
N GLU A 164 -2.58 21.31 -2.91
CA GLU A 164 -2.86 22.54 -2.18
C GLU A 164 -3.61 23.50 -3.12
N SER A 165 -4.60 24.21 -2.57
CA SER A 165 -5.48 25.16 -3.27
C SER A 165 -4.98 26.58 -3.16
#